data_AF-A0A7X7YV18-F1
#
_entry.id   AF-A0A7X7YV18-F1
#
_cell.length_a   1.000
_cell.length_b   1.000
_cell.length_c   1.000
_cell.angle_alpha   90.00
_cell.angle_beta   90.00
_cell.angle_gamma   90.00
#
_symmetry.space_group_name_H-M   'P 1'
#
loop_
_entity.id
_entity.type
_entity.pdbx_description
1 polymer ?
#
loop_
_entity_poly.entity_id
_entity_poly.type
_entity_poly.pdbx_seq_one_letter_code
_entity_poly.pdbx_strand_id
1 'polypeptide(L)'
;IDVHFGGFTPCYELAAACESQGASLTLNDVGLDAYPHLQLIGATSESLIRHVEVSSISRATRVHPGRTTPEPVLDEQGYIAIPQTPGMGLELDWQHIFAHRVG
;
A
#
# COMPACT_ATOMS: atom_id res chain seq x y z
N ILE A 1 10.99 -3.49 2.92
CA ILE A 1 10.22 -4.51 2.17
C ILE A 1 9.86 -3.91 0.83
N ASP A 2 10.03 -4.67 -0.24
CA ASP A 2 9.74 -4.27 -1.62
C ASP A 2 8.57 -5.09 -2.17
N VAL A 3 7.85 -4.56 -3.17
CA VAL A 3 6.67 -5.17 -3.80
C VAL A 3 6.92 -6.59 -4.35
N HIS A 4 8.18 -6.96 -4.55
CA HIS A 4 8.60 -8.27 -5.05
C HIS A 4 8.75 -9.35 -3.97
N PHE A 5 8.51 -9.06 -2.68
CA PHE A 5 8.79 -9.98 -1.57
C PHE A 5 7.75 -11.11 -1.39
N GLY A 6 7.03 -11.51 -2.45
CA GLY A 6 6.15 -12.68 -2.44
C GLY A 6 4.73 -12.46 -1.91
N GLY A 7 4.29 -11.20 -1.80
CA GLY A 7 2.93 -10.83 -1.39
C GLY A 7 2.78 -10.59 0.12
N PHE A 8 1.53 -10.44 0.58
CA PHE A 8 1.25 -9.94 1.92
C PHE A 8 1.75 -10.85 3.06
N THR A 9 1.54 -12.17 2.94
CA THR A 9 1.93 -13.14 3.99
C THR A 9 3.42 -13.10 4.35
N PRO A 10 4.36 -13.27 3.40
CA PRO A 10 5.79 -13.19 3.73
C PRO A 10 6.21 -11.80 4.24
N CYS A 11 5.57 -10.72 3.79
CA CYS A 11 5.81 -9.39 4.34
C CYS A 11 5.41 -9.28 5.82
N TYR A 12 4.27 -9.88 6.19
CA TYR A 12 3.80 -9.91 7.57
C TYR A 12 4.69 -10.78 8.48
N GLU A 13 5.14 -11.94 7.98
CA GLU A 13 6.07 -12.81 8.70
C GLU A 13 7.41 -12.11 8.95
N LEU A 14 7.93 -11.38 7.94
CA LEU A 14 9.11 -10.55 8.09
C LEU A 14 8.90 -9.42 9.10
N ALA A 15 7.73 -8.78 9.09
CA ALA A 15 7.36 -7.77 10.08
C ALA A 15 7.42 -8.32 11.51
N ALA A 16 6.79 -9.46 11.75
CA ALA A 16 6.82 -10.14 13.05
C ALA A 16 8.26 -10.52 13.46
N ALA A 17 9.07 -11.01 12.53
CA ALA A 17 10.47 -11.35 12.79
C ALA A 17 11.29 -10.11 13.19
N CYS A 18 11.14 -9.00 12.47
CA CYS A 18 11.84 -7.75 12.79
C CYS A 18 11.41 -7.18 14.14
N GLU A 19 10.11 -7.19 14.44
CA GLU A 19 9.58 -6.74 15.73
C GLU A 19 10.18 -7.54 16.89
N SER A 20 10.31 -8.86 16.73
CA SER A 20 10.94 -9.72 17.76
C SER A 20 12.41 -9.40 18.04
N GLN A 21 13.10 -8.77 17.09
CA GLN A 21 14.51 -8.39 17.19
C GLN A 21 14.70 -6.90 17.52
N GLY A 22 13.61 -6.14 17.68
CA GLY A 22 13.67 -4.67 17.84
C GLY A 22 14.23 -3.96 16.59
N ALA A 23 14.16 -4.59 15.43
CA ALA A 23 14.62 -4.02 14.16
C ALA A 23 13.49 -3.23 13.49
N SER A 24 13.80 -2.02 13.03
CA SER A 24 12.85 -1.21 12.25
C SER A 24 12.73 -1.72 10.81
N LEU A 25 11.56 -1.52 10.21
CA LEU A 25 11.30 -1.79 8.81
C LEU A 25 10.90 -0.53 8.06
N THR A 26 11.44 -0.40 6.85
CA THR A 26 11.01 0.62 5.88
C THR A 26 10.29 -0.07 4.72
N LEU A 27 9.15 0.49 4.30
CA LEU A 27 8.46 0.07 3.09
C LEU A 27 8.85 0.99 1.95
N ASN A 28 9.30 0.39 0.86
CA ASN A 28 9.75 1.12 -0.32
C ASN A 28 8.63 1.14 -1.37
N ASP A 29 8.66 2.16 -2.23
CA ASP A 29 7.82 2.30 -3.42
C ASP A 29 6.30 2.22 -3.15
N VAL A 30 5.83 3.03 -2.20
CA VAL A 30 4.39 3.27 -2.01
C VAL A 30 3.88 4.13 -3.17
N GLY A 31 3.38 3.45 -4.21
CA GLY A 31 2.75 4.04 -5.38
C GLY A 31 1.43 3.35 -5.76
N LEU A 32 1.25 3.11 -7.06
CA LEU A 32 0.07 2.49 -7.67
C LEU A 32 -0.48 1.29 -6.90
N ASP A 33 0.39 0.36 -6.52
CA ASP A 33 0.00 -0.92 -5.94
C ASP A 33 0.25 -1.01 -4.44
N ALA A 34 0.32 0.14 -3.76
CA ALA A 34 0.71 0.18 -2.36
C ALA A 34 -0.36 -0.26 -1.36
N TYR A 35 -1.58 -0.57 -1.79
CA TYR A 35 -2.67 -0.96 -0.87
C TYR A 35 -2.30 -2.11 0.08
N PRO A 36 -1.63 -3.20 -0.35
CA PRO A 36 -1.14 -4.23 0.57
C PRO A 36 -0.12 -3.69 1.60
N HIS A 37 0.75 -2.75 1.20
CA HIS A 37 1.69 -2.09 2.10
C HIS A 37 0.96 -1.22 3.13
N LEU A 38 -0.08 -0.49 2.73
CA LEU A 38 -0.89 0.29 3.66
C LEU A 38 -1.61 -0.60 4.68
N GLN A 39 -2.14 -1.74 4.24
CA GLN A 39 -2.74 -2.71 5.15
C GLN A 39 -1.70 -3.34 6.09
N LEU A 40 -0.45 -3.54 5.64
CA LEU A 40 0.64 -4.02 6.49
C LEU A 40 0.99 -3.00 7.58
N ILE A 41 1.03 -1.71 7.26
CA ILE A 41 1.22 -0.63 8.25
C ILE A 41 0.08 -0.65 9.25
N GLY A 42 -1.17 -0.74 8.79
CA GLY A 42 -2.33 -0.79 9.69
C GLY A 42 -2.39 -2.05 10.56
N ALA A 43 -1.73 -3.14 10.14
CA ALA A 43 -1.68 -4.40 10.87
C ALA A 43 -0.45 -4.55 11.79
N THR A 44 0.45 -3.56 11.84
CA THR A 44 1.69 -3.61 12.62
C THR A 44 1.81 -2.41 13.54
N SER A 45 2.73 -2.47 14.52
CA SER A 45 3.02 -1.32 15.37
C SER A 45 3.64 -0.17 14.56
N GLU A 46 3.22 1.07 14.82
CA GLU A 46 3.85 2.29 14.28
C GLU A 46 5.35 2.36 14.60
N SER A 47 5.77 1.75 15.72
CA SER A 47 7.19 1.69 16.09
C SER A 47 8.03 0.80 15.16
N LEU A 48 7.40 -0.18 14.50
CA LEU A 48 8.05 -1.09 13.57
C LEU A 48 8.23 -0.44 12.19
N ILE A 49 7.16 0.17 11.67
CA ILE A 49 7.12 0.83 10.36
C ILE A 49 6.75 2.29 10.55
N ARG A 50 7.77 3.14 10.76
CA ARG A 50 7.56 4.57 11.02
C ARG A 50 7.36 5.39 9.75
N HIS A 51 8.00 4.98 8.67
CA HIS A 51 8.02 5.75 7.42
C HIS A 51 7.80 4.85 6.22
N VAL A 52 7.17 5.45 5.22
CA VAL A 52 7.03 4.89 3.88
C VAL A 52 7.71 5.80 2.89
N GLU A 53 8.39 5.20 1.92
CA GLU A 53 8.88 5.94 0.76
C GLU A 53 7.78 5.97 -0.30
N VAL A 54 7.37 7.17 -0.71
CA VAL A 54 6.38 7.37 -1.76
C VAL A 54 7.05 7.57 -3.11
N SER A 55 6.48 6.98 -4.16
CA SER A 55 7.00 7.14 -5.53
C SER A 55 6.77 8.54 -6.10
N SER A 56 5.82 9.29 -5.52
CA SER A 56 5.54 10.68 -5.88
C SER A 56 5.01 11.47 -4.68
N ILE A 57 5.40 12.74 -4.58
CA ILE A 57 4.87 13.70 -3.58
C ILE A 57 3.64 14.45 -4.16
N SER A 58 3.13 14.02 -5.32
CA SER A 58 1.92 14.61 -5.90
C SER A 58 0.75 14.47 -4.93
N ARG A 59 0.21 15.61 -4.47
CA ARG A 59 -1.01 15.67 -3.65
C ARG A 59 -2.29 15.52 -4.47
N ALA A 60 -2.18 15.46 -5.79
CA ALA A 60 -3.33 15.24 -6.67
C ALA A 60 -3.73 13.77 -6.64
N THR A 61 -4.99 13.50 -6.30
CA THR A 61 -5.57 12.16 -6.38
C THR A 61 -5.69 11.73 -7.83
N ARG A 62 -4.99 10.65 -8.18
CA ARG A 62 -5.07 10.04 -9.51
C ARG A 62 -5.84 8.73 -9.44
N VAL A 63 -6.86 8.59 -10.27
CA VAL A 63 -7.54 7.32 -10.50
C VAL A 63 -6.95 6.70 -11.77
N HIS A 64 -6.48 5.47 -11.68
CA HIS A 64 -5.88 4.76 -12.81
C HIS A 64 -6.90 3.94 -13.59
N PRO A 65 -6.69 3.72 -14.90
CA PRO A 65 -7.53 2.84 -15.69
C PRO A 65 -7.73 1.48 -15.02
N GLY A 66 -8.98 1.01 -14.95
CA GLY A 66 -9.36 -0.24 -14.29
C GLY A 66 -9.60 -0.15 -12.80
N ARG A 67 -9.59 1.05 -12.21
CA ARG A 67 -9.85 1.29 -10.78
C ARG A 67 -10.87 2.40 -10.60
N THR A 68 -11.63 2.34 -9.52
CA THR A 68 -12.47 3.45 -9.06
C THR A 68 -11.90 4.12 -7.82
N THR A 69 -11.03 3.43 -7.07
CA THR A 69 -10.30 4.02 -5.94
C THR A 69 -9.12 4.86 -6.43
N PRO A 70 -8.95 6.10 -5.95
CA PRO A 70 -7.77 6.92 -6.24
C PRO A 70 -6.54 6.41 -5.50
N GLU A 71 -5.36 6.67 -6.05
CA GLU A 71 -4.09 6.44 -5.35
C GLU A 71 -4.09 7.08 -3.97
N PRO A 72 -3.45 6.44 -2.97
CA PRO A 72 -3.20 7.06 -1.69
C PRO A 72 -2.35 8.33 -1.86
N VAL A 73 -2.71 9.40 -1.16
CA VAL A 73 -2.00 10.68 -1.18
C VAL A 73 -1.62 11.10 0.24
N LEU A 74 -0.56 11.90 0.34
CA LEU A 74 -0.12 12.51 1.60
C LEU A 74 -1.00 13.73 1.94
N ASP A 75 -1.46 13.80 3.19
CA ASP A 75 -2.12 14.99 3.73
C ASP A 75 -1.13 16.14 4.00
N GLU A 76 -1.63 17.28 4.52
CA GLU A 76 -0.81 18.45 4.82
C GLU A 76 0.30 18.17 5.86
N GLN A 77 0.09 17.17 6.71
CA GLN A 77 0.99 16.77 7.78
C GLN A 77 1.96 15.65 7.35
N GLY A 78 1.81 15.10 6.13
CA GLY A 78 2.66 14.06 5.60
C GLY A 78 2.23 12.64 5.98
N TYR A 79 0.95 12.43 6.32
CA TYR A 79 0.40 11.10 6.58
C TYR A 79 -0.42 10.57 5.40
N ILE A 80 -0.46 9.24 5.28
CA ILE A 80 -1.33 8.54 4.33
C ILE A 80 -2.43 7.85 5.13
N ALA A 81 -3.68 8.08 4.75
CA ALA A 81 -4.82 7.39 5.36
C ALA A 81 -4.85 5.91 4.94
N ILE A 82 -4.95 5.01 5.91
CA ILE A 82 -5.12 3.57 5.65
C ILE A 82 -6.60 3.31 5.31
N PRO A 83 -6.91 2.69 4.16
CA PRO A 83 -8.29 2.37 3.79
C PRO A 83 -8.99 1.48 4.82
N GLN A 84 -10.23 1.82 5.15
CA GLN A 84 -11.07 1.10 6.14
C GLN A 84 -12.14 0.21 5.51
N THR A 85 -12.18 0.13 4.18
CA THR A 85 -13.11 -0.74 3.45
C THR A 85 -12.59 -2.20 3.40
N PRO A 86 -13.47 -3.19 3.14
CA PRO A 86 -13.06 -4.59 3.12
C PRO A 86 -11.91 -4.91 2.16
N GLY A 87 -11.16 -5.97 2.47
CA GLY A 87 -10.05 -6.43 1.65
C GLY A 87 -8.88 -5.44 1.67
N MET A 88 -8.36 -5.08 0.50
CA MET A 88 -7.25 -4.12 0.37
C MET A 88 -7.72 -2.65 0.41
N GLY A 89 -9.03 -2.41 0.40
CA GLY A 89 -9.62 -1.09 0.20
C GLY A 89 -9.37 -0.48 -1.18
N LEU A 90 -9.15 -1.34 -2.18
CA LEU A 90 -9.02 -1.01 -3.60
C LEU A 90 -10.23 -1.56 -4.36
N GLU A 91 -10.99 -0.67 -4.98
CA GLU A 91 -12.12 -1.00 -5.84
C GLU A 91 -11.73 -0.92 -7.32
N LEU A 92 -12.17 -1.92 -8.08
CA LEU A 92 -11.83 -2.11 -9.48
C LEU A 92 -12.99 -1.69 -10.39
N ASP A 93 -12.65 -1.00 -11.48
CA ASP A 93 -13.58 -0.79 -12.58
C ASP A 93 -13.58 -2.04 -13.46
N TRP A 94 -14.45 -2.99 -13.09
CA TRP A 94 -14.59 -4.24 -13.83
C TRP A 94 -15.00 -4.00 -15.28
N GLN A 95 -15.87 -3.04 -15.57
CA GLN A 95 -16.31 -2.76 -16.94
C GLN A 95 -15.11 -2.35 -17.80
N HIS A 96 -14.27 -1.45 -17.29
CA HIS A 96 -13.04 -1.05 -17.96
C HIS A 96 -12.10 -2.24 -18.17
N ILE A 97 -11.86 -3.05 -17.14
CA ILE A 97 -10.98 -4.22 -17.22
C ILE A 97 -11.48 -5.21 -18.28
N PHE A 98 -12.78 -5.53 -18.27
CA PHE A 98 -13.38 -6.47 -19.23
C PHE A 98 -13.30 -5.94 -20.67
N ALA A 99 -13.50 -4.64 -20.89
CA ALA A 99 -13.45 -4.02 -22.20
C ALA A 99 -12.02 -3.98 -22.80
N HIS A 100 -10.98 -4.06 -21.97
CA HIS A 100 -9.57 -3.93 -22.37
C HIS A 100 -8.75 -5.20 -22.09
N ARG A 101 -9.38 -6.38 -21.98
CA ARG A 101 -8.65 -7.64 -21.82
C ARG A 101 -7.74 -7.91 -23.02
N VAL A 102 -6.50 -8.27 -22.74
CA VAL A 102 -5.57 -8.81 -23.75
C VAL A 102 -5.75 -10.33 -23.77
N GLY A 103 -6.09 -10.87 -24.94
CA GLY A 103 -6.25 -12.31 -25.18
C GLY A 103 -4.95 -13.01 -25.49
#